data_AF-S4PDM3-F1
#
_entry.id   AF-S4PDM3-F1
#
_cell.length_a   1.000
_cell.length_b   1.000
_cell.length_c   1.000
_cell.angle_alpha   90.00
_cell.angle_beta   90.00
_cell.angle_gamma   90.00
#
_symmetry.space_group_name_H-M   'P 1'
#
loop_
_entity.id
_entity.type
_entity.pdbx_description
1 polymer ?
#
loop_
_entity_poly.entity_id
_entity_poly.type
_entity_poly.pdbx_seq_one_letter_code
_entity_poly.pdbx_strand_id
1 'polypeptide(L)'
;MATFYDLYMDGVLDVIYVQKNITNTKQKYIMKAFRNELEYDTNFIKVIVVTGLSNERVPTINGTLYNRKVTFGTNLPGPKIGYNTWSQEGQYRTGVCAQLPQSAYFALQLPYSIFGLDRTPNFVDTLTVGLSGYSKSWTQIIPNSQIVLIPAPPNDPSEWRAQLFVTPSKVILKSVFVLTAIIVIIIGCVTYLHWKERNDRQYIIEIDEQTYVKL
;
A
#
# COMPACT_ATOMS: atom_id res chain seq x y z
N MET A 1 20.60 11.09 23.74
CA MET A 1 20.03 9.76 23.42
C MET A 1 19.10 9.94 22.22
N ALA A 2 19.20 9.05 21.25
CA ALA A 2 18.33 9.03 20.07
C ALA A 2 17.92 7.59 19.77
N THR A 3 16.72 7.42 19.22
CA THR A 3 16.19 6.15 18.73
C THR A 3 15.61 6.36 17.34
N PHE A 4 15.68 5.33 16.51
CA PHE A 4 15.08 5.33 15.19
C PHE A 4 13.72 4.65 15.24
N TYR A 5 12.72 5.22 14.56
CA TYR A 5 11.38 4.65 14.49
C TYR A 5 10.67 5.15 13.23
N ASP A 6 9.99 4.27 12.52
CA ASP A 6 9.16 4.62 11.37
C ASP A 6 7.77 5.09 11.87
N LEU A 7 7.59 6.42 12.03
CA LEU A 7 6.35 6.99 12.57
C LEU A 7 5.19 6.91 11.58
N TYR A 8 5.48 6.97 10.28
CA TYR A 8 4.49 7.04 9.22
C TYR A 8 4.22 5.70 8.54
N MET A 9 4.92 4.65 8.97
CA MET A 9 4.85 3.30 8.42
C MET A 9 5.23 3.22 6.93
N ASP A 10 6.03 4.17 6.45
CA ASP A 10 6.43 4.34 5.05
C ASP A 10 7.79 3.72 4.72
N GLY A 11 8.40 3.00 5.67
CA GLY A 11 9.68 2.33 5.49
C GLY A 11 10.90 3.26 5.66
N VAL A 12 10.69 4.55 5.92
CA VAL A 12 11.76 5.50 6.22
C VAL A 12 11.87 5.66 7.74
N LEU A 13 13.06 5.48 8.28
CA LEU A 13 13.29 5.65 9.72
C LEU A 13 13.40 7.14 10.08
N ASP A 14 12.50 7.59 10.95
CA ASP A 14 12.59 8.90 11.60
C ASP A 14 13.47 8.82 12.86
N VAL A 15 13.96 9.98 13.31
CA VAL A 15 14.83 10.07 14.48
C VAL A 15 14.09 10.74 15.63
N ILE A 16 13.91 10.03 16.72
CA ILE A 16 13.41 10.57 17.98
C ILE A 16 14.61 10.78 18.90
N TYR A 17 14.83 12.00 19.40
CA TYR A 17 15.98 12.31 20.23
C TYR A 17 15.65 13.24 21.39
N VAL A 18 16.46 13.15 22.44
CA VAL A 18 16.36 14.00 23.63
C VAL A 18 17.38 15.12 23.54
N GLN A 19 16.91 16.36 23.52
CA GLN A 19 17.71 17.57 23.56
C GLN A 19 17.72 18.16 24.97
N LYS A 20 18.91 18.50 25.48
CA LYS A 20 19.05 19.28 26.71
C LYS A 20 18.81 20.76 26.40
N ASN A 21 17.86 21.39 27.08
CA ASN A 21 17.65 22.82 26.95
C ASN A 21 18.65 23.58 27.85
N ILE A 22 19.59 24.30 27.24
CA ILE A 22 20.69 25.00 27.94
C ILE A 22 20.25 26.40 28.41
N THR A 23 19.16 26.95 27.90
CA THR A 23 18.75 28.35 28.19
C THR A 23 17.95 28.52 29.47
N ASN A 24 17.47 27.44 30.09
CA ASN A 24 16.79 27.49 31.39
C ASN A 24 17.74 27.07 32.51
N THR A 25 17.79 27.86 33.59
CA THR A 25 18.51 27.55 34.85
C THR A 25 18.08 26.22 35.48
N LYS A 26 16.92 25.68 35.08
CA LYS A 26 16.52 24.29 35.32
C LYS A 26 16.88 23.45 34.09
N GLN A 27 17.82 22.50 34.26
CA GLN A 27 18.21 21.54 33.23
C GLN A 27 17.02 20.68 32.80
N LYS A 28 16.24 21.15 31.82
CA LYS A 28 15.06 20.45 31.30
C LYS A 28 15.44 19.69 30.03
N TYR A 29 15.20 18.38 30.03
CA TYR A 29 15.30 17.55 28.84
C TYR A 29 13.98 17.63 28.07
N ILE A 30 14.08 17.81 26.74
CA ILE A 30 12.93 17.91 25.84
C ILE A 30 13.10 16.84 24.76
N MET A 31 12.05 16.07 24.51
CA MET A 31 12.00 15.12 23.41
C MET A 31 11.62 15.86 22.12
N LYS A 32 12.40 15.64 21.06
CA LYS A 32 12.14 16.13 19.71
C LYS A 32 12.15 14.95 18.74
N ALA A 33 11.45 15.10 17.63
CA ALA A 33 11.49 14.18 16.50
C ALA A 33 11.96 14.93 15.26
N PHE A 34 12.81 14.29 14.48
CA PHE A 34 13.22 14.74 13.15
C PHE A 34 12.65 13.75 12.14
N ARG A 35 11.81 14.27 11.23
CA ARG A 35 11.28 13.49 10.12
C ARG A 35 12.33 13.37 9.04
N ASN A 36 12.64 12.15 8.65
CA ASN A 36 13.53 11.91 7.53
C ASN A 36 12.72 11.93 6.23
N GLU A 37 13.00 12.89 5.36
CA GLU A 37 12.29 13.08 4.08
C GLU A 37 13.11 12.61 2.88
N LEU A 38 14.17 11.82 3.10
CA LEU A 38 14.94 11.30 1.99
C LEU A 38 14.09 10.29 1.21
N GLU A 39 13.55 10.75 0.09
CA GLU A 39 12.89 9.93 -0.92
C GLU A 39 13.97 9.06 -1.58
N TYR A 40 14.04 7.79 -1.14
CA TYR A 40 14.79 6.76 -1.83
C TYR A 40 13.81 5.86 -2.57
N ASP A 41 14.15 5.47 -3.80
CA ASP A 41 13.46 4.42 -4.57
C ASP A 41 13.70 3.03 -3.97
N THR A 42 13.54 2.88 -2.66
CA THR A 42 13.71 1.60 -1.96
C THR A 42 12.34 1.00 -1.71
N ASN A 43 12.15 -0.21 -2.21
CA ASN A 43 10.93 -0.95 -2.01
C ASN A 43 11.03 -1.81 -0.75
N PHE A 44 9.90 -1.99 -0.07
CA PHE A 44 9.80 -2.93 1.06
C PHE A 44 8.49 -3.70 1.01
N ILE A 45 8.44 -4.84 1.72
CA ILE A 45 7.17 -5.51 2.04
C ILE A 45 7.08 -5.66 3.54
N LYS A 46 5.94 -5.24 4.11
CA LYS A 46 5.60 -5.41 5.51
C LYS A 46 4.60 -6.55 5.65
N VAL A 47 4.96 -7.61 6.36
CA VAL A 47 4.11 -8.79 6.56
C VAL A 47 3.78 -8.95 8.04
N ILE A 48 2.50 -9.13 8.33
CA ILE A 48 1.95 -9.37 9.65
C ILE A 48 1.19 -10.69 9.59
N VAL A 49 1.53 -11.63 10.45
CA VAL A 49 0.75 -12.86 10.63
C VAL A 49 -0.02 -12.74 11.94
N VAL A 50 -1.35 -12.73 11.88
CA VAL A 50 -2.20 -12.63 13.07
C VAL A 50 -2.94 -13.93 13.31
N THR A 51 -3.35 -14.19 14.56
CA THR A 51 -4.33 -15.24 14.82
C THR A 51 -5.66 -14.92 14.14
N GLY A 52 -6.46 -15.93 13.81
CA GLY A 52 -7.80 -15.73 13.28
C GLY A 52 -8.82 -16.49 14.11
N LEU A 53 -8.94 -16.14 15.38
CA LEU A 53 -9.89 -16.77 16.29
C LEU A 53 -11.30 -16.20 16.06
N SER A 54 -12.29 -17.07 16.00
CA SER A 54 -13.70 -16.68 16.06
C SER A 54 -14.24 -16.96 17.45
N ASN A 55 -15.13 -16.09 17.94
CA ASN A 55 -15.83 -16.31 19.20
C ASN A 55 -17.29 -16.67 18.92
N GLU A 56 -17.74 -17.83 19.36
CA GLU A 56 -19.13 -18.29 19.18
C GLU A 56 -20.15 -17.38 19.88
N ARG A 57 -19.75 -16.70 20.96
CA ARG A 57 -20.58 -15.73 21.68
C ARG A 57 -20.73 -14.39 20.95
N VAL A 58 -19.93 -14.17 19.90
CA VAL A 58 -20.03 -13.01 19.02
C VAL A 58 -20.55 -13.52 17.68
N PRO A 59 -21.88 -13.50 17.45
CA PRO A 59 -22.47 -14.11 16.28
C PRO A 59 -21.94 -13.45 15.00
N THR A 60 -21.41 -14.27 14.10
CA THR A 60 -21.00 -13.87 12.78
C THR A 60 -22.26 -13.70 11.92
N ILE A 61 -22.70 -12.46 11.74
CA ILE A 61 -23.88 -12.17 10.91
C ILE A 61 -23.46 -12.29 9.45
N ASN A 62 -23.97 -13.31 8.74
CA ASN A 62 -23.84 -13.41 7.29
C ASN A 62 -24.77 -12.35 6.65
N GLY A 63 -24.30 -11.12 6.52
CA GLY A 63 -25.03 -10.02 5.88
C GLY A 63 -24.25 -9.36 4.75
N THR A 64 -24.94 -8.66 3.86
CA THR A 64 -24.38 -7.98 2.69
C THR A 64 -23.44 -6.83 3.08
N LEU A 65 -22.35 -6.69 2.30
CA LEU A 65 -21.27 -5.68 2.22
C LEU A 65 -20.61 -5.11 3.50
N TYR A 66 -21.31 -4.98 4.63
CA TYR A 66 -20.82 -4.36 5.88
C TYR A 66 -20.69 -5.34 7.06
N ASN A 67 -21.24 -6.55 6.95
CA ASN A 67 -21.20 -7.57 7.99
C ASN A 67 -20.16 -8.65 7.66
N ARG A 68 -18.90 -8.44 8.06
CA ARG A 68 -17.86 -9.46 7.96
C ARG A 68 -17.71 -10.22 9.28
N LYS A 69 -17.47 -11.53 9.15
CA LYS A 69 -16.95 -12.43 10.19
C LYS A 69 -15.79 -11.72 10.92
N VAL A 70 -16.04 -11.22 12.13
CA VAL A 70 -14.99 -10.56 12.93
C VAL A 70 -14.10 -11.68 13.46
N THR A 71 -12.95 -11.83 12.81
CA THR A 71 -11.88 -12.70 13.32
C THR A 71 -11.05 -11.84 14.26
N PHE A 72 -10.94 -12.27 15.50
CA PHE A 72 -10.07 -11.66 16.49
C PHE A 72 -8.66 -12.16 16.23
N GLY A 73 -7.75 -11.20 16.04
CA GLY A 73 -6.35 -11.49 15.77
C GLY A 73 -5.44 -10.78 16.76
N THR A 74 -4.52 -11.54 17.33
CA THR A 74 -3.34 -11.02 18.01
C THR A 74 -2.09 -11.41 17.21
N ASN A 75 -0.96 -10.77 17.50
CA ASN A 75 0.33 -11.12 16.92
C ASN A 75 0.61 -12.61 17.19
N LEU A 76 0.71 -13.41 16.13
CA LEU A 76 0.98 -14.84 16.24
C LEU A 76 2.50 -15.08 16.27
N PRO A 77 3.06 -15.65 17.35
CA PRO A 77 4.49 -15.99 17.41
C PRO A 77 4.83 -17.28 16.66
N GLY A 78 5.99 -17.31 16.01
CA GLY A 78 6.53 -18.48 15.32
C GLY A 78 6.29 -18.61 13.80
N PRO A 79 5.40 -17.87 13.11
CA PRO A 79 5.29 -17.91 11.66
C PRO A 79 6.63 -17.66 10.97
N LYS A 80 6.95 -18.50 9.99
CA LYS A 80 8.08 -18.30 9.08
C LYS A 80 7.57 -17.58 7.83
N ILE A 81 8.11 -16.42 7.54
CA ILE A 81 7.75 -15.61 6.38
C ILE A 81 8.97 -15.58 5.46
N GLY A 82 8.78 -15.91 4.20
CA GLY A 82 9.84 -15.85 3.20
C GLY A 82 9.34 -15.25 1.90
N TYR A 83 10.20 -14.56 1.18
CA TYR A 83 9.91 -14.07 -0.16
C TYR A 83 10.98 -14.55 -1.13
N ASN A 84 10.59 -14.72 -2.39
CA ASN A 84 11.49 -14.92 -3.50
C ASN A 84 11.11 -13.96 -4.64
N THR A 85 12.12 -13.35 -5.26
CA THR A 85 11.94 -12.40 -6.36
C THR A 85 13.19 -12.30 -7.23
N TRP A 86 13.04 -11.85 -8.47
CA TRP A 86 14.16 -11.43 -9.32
C TRP A 86 14.44 -9.93 -9.19
N SER A 87 15.73 -9.59 -9.12
CA SER A 87 16.19 -8.21 -9.16
C SER A 87 16.28 -7.67 -10.60
N GLN A 88 16.39 -6.35 -10.77
CA GLN A 88 16.49 -5.73 -12.09
C GLN A 88 17.76 -6.17 -12.85
N GLU A 89 18.84 -6.49 -12.12
CA GLU A 89 20.08 -7.01 -12.69
C GLU A 89 20.01 -8.52 -13.02
N GLY A 90 18.81 -9.14 -12.97
CA GLY A 90 18.61 -10.55 -13.25
C GLY A 90 19.14 -11.50 -12.17
N GLN A 91 19.40 -10.98 -10.96
CA GLN A 91 19.83 -11.79 -9.82
C GLN A 91 18.62 -12.30 -9.03
N TYR A 92 18.59 -13.59 -8.74
CA TYR A 92 17.57 -14.17 -7.87
C TYR A 92 17.81 -13.77 -6.41
N ARG A 93 16.80 -13.20 -5.76
CA ARG A 93 16.84 -12.76 -4.37
C ARG A 93 15.79 -13.49 -3.55
N THR A 94 16.19 -13.90 -2.36
CA THR A 94 15.31 -14.53 -1.38
C THR A 94 15.64 -13.99 0.00
N GLY A 95 14.63 -13.93 0.86
CA GLY A 95 14.81 -13.58 2.26
C GLY A 95 13.78 -14.29 3.11
N VAL A 96 14.18 -14.70 4.31
CA VAL A 96 13.32 -15.40 5.27
C VAL A 96 13.48 -14.75 6.64
N CYS A 97 12.36 -14.51 7.31
CA CYS A 97 12.28 -13.97 8.66
C CYS A 97 11.21 -14.74 9.44
N ALA A 98 11.42 -14.91 10.75
CA ALA A 98 10.40 -15.43 11.63
C ALA A 98 9.73 -14.29 12.39
N GLN A 99 8.41 -14.34 12.52
CA GLN A 99 7.68 -13.42 13.39
C GLN A 99 7.79 -13.93 14.82
N LEU A 100 8.70 -13.35 15.59
CA LEU A 100 9.05 -13.84 16.93
C LEU A 100 8.31 -13.05 18.02
N PRO A 101 7.90 -13.73 19.12
CA PRO A 101 7.57 -13.05 20.35
C PRO A 101 8.87 -12.62 21.03
N GLN A 102 8.97 -11.37 21.46
CA GLN A 102 10.06 -10.97 22.34
C GLN A 102 9.72 -11.30 23.78
N SER A 103 10.65 -11.96 24.48
CA SER A 103 10.49 -12.42 25.87
C SER A 103 11.52 -11.84 26.86
N ALA A 104 12.06 -10.65 26.61
CA ALA A 104 13.11 -10.04 27.45
C ALA A 104 12.90 -8.54 27.73
N TYR A 105 13.64 -7.98 28.70
CA TYR A 105 13.64 -6.57 29.13
C TYR A 105 14.23 -5.56 28.11
N PHE A 106 13.99 -5.77 26.82
CA PHE A 106 14.41 -4.87 25.74
C PHE A 106 13.19 -4.19 25.10
N ALA A 107 13.41 -3.21 24.23
CA ALA A 107 12.34 -2.51 23.52
C ALA A 107 11.41 -3.49 22.78
N LEU A 108 10.09 -3.33 22.88
CA LEU A 108 9.08 -4.23 22.30
C LEU A 108 9.31 -4.44 20.79
N GLN A 109 9.31 -5.70 20.37
CA GLN A 109 9.41 -6.11 18.98
C GLN A 109 8.12 -5.76 18.26
N LEU A 110 8.29 -5.20 17.07
CA LEU A 110 7.19 -4.80 16.20
C LEU A 110 6.37 -6.04 15.82
N PRO A 111 5.03 -5.93 15.73
CA PRO A 111 4.16 -7.07 15.45
C PRO A 111 4.18 -7.46 13.96
N TYR A 112 5.28 -7.19 13.25
CA TYR A 112 5.40 -7.39 11.82
C TYR A 112 6.85 -7.63 11.41
N SER A 113 7.04 -8.28 10.26
CA SER A 113 8.34 -8.44 9.61
C SER A 113 8.43 -7.51 8.41
N ILE A 114 9.55 -6.79 8.27
CA ILE A 114 9.84 -5.95 7.10
C ILE A 114 10.96 -6.60 6.30
N PHE A 115 10.74 -6.76 5.00
CA PHE A 115 11.77 -7.13 4.03
C PHE A 115 12.11 -5.89 3.21
N GLY A 116 13.38 -5.47 3.26
CA GLY A 116 13.91 -4.49 2.31
C GLY A 116 14.18 -5.18 0.98
N LEU A 117 13.59 -4.65 -0.09
CA LEU A 117 13.69 -5.23 -1.43
C LEU A 117 14.60 -4.42 -2.35
N ASP A 118 15.20 -3.33 -1.86
CA ASP A 118 16.06 -2.44 -2.67
C ASP A 118 15.25 -1.91 -3.88
N ARG A 119 15.85 -1.71 -5.05
CA ARG A 119 15.15 -1.33 -6.30
C ARG A 119 14.59 -2.55 -7.03
N THR A 120 13.88 -3.45 -6.36
CA THR A 120 13.21 -4.56 -7.07
C THR A 120 12.10 -4.05 -8.00
N PRO A 121 11.82 -4.78 -9.09
CA PRO A 121 10.76 -4.43 -10.04
C PRO A 121 9.37 -4.44 -9.40
N ASN A 122 8.36 -4.11 -10.22
CA ASN A 122 6.96 -3.84 -9.86
C ASN A 122 6.24 -4.86 -8.96
N PHE A 123 6.78 -6.07 -8.77
CA PHE A 123 6.20 -7.11 -7.94
C PHE A 123 7.26 -8.04 -7.33
N VAL A 124 6.93 -8.61 -6.17
CA VAL A 124 7.62 -9.77 -5.61
C VAL A 124 6.93 -11.03 -6.09
N ASP A 125 7.71 -11.95 -6.66
CA ASP A 125 7.18 -13.12 -7.37
C ASP A 125 6.40 -14.04 -6.45
N THR A 126 6.98 -14.37 -5.29
CA THR A 126 6.33 -15.25 -4.32
C THR A 126 6.60 -14.79 -2.89
N LEU A 127 5.56 -14.78 -2.08
CA LEU A 127 5.61 -14.64 -0.63
C LEU A 127 5.06 -15.93 -0.02
N THR A 128 5.88 -16.64 0.72
CA THR A 128 5.53 -17.89 1.39
C THR A 128 5.46 -17.68 2.89
N VAL A 129 4.35 -18.08 3.51
CA VAL A 129 4.23 -18.10 4.96
C VAL A 129 3.99 -19.51 5.43
N GLY A 130 4.70 -19.91 6.48
CA GLY A 130 4.58 -21.20 7.13
C GLY A 130 4.23 -21.07 8.60
N LEU A 131 3.39 -21.97 9.08
CA LEU A 131 2.94 -22.07 10.46
C LEU A 131 2.69 -23.54 10.81
N SER A 132 3.24 -24.01 11.94
CA SER A 132 2.97 -25.34 12.49
C SER A 132 3.12 -26.52 11.49
N GLY A 133 4.14 -26.47 10.63
CA GLY A 133 4.40 -27.51 9.62
C GLY A 133 3.65 -27.33 8.29
N TYR A 134 2.70 -26.39 8.24
CA TYR A 134 1.97 -26.06 7.03
C TYR A 134 2.49 -24.78 6.38
N SER A 135 2.26 -24.61 5.07
CA SER A 135 2.66 -23.39 4.36
C SER A 135 1.74 -23.05 3.19
N LYS A 136 1.63 -21.76 2.90
CA LYS A 136 0.98 -21.23 1.70
C LYS A 136 1.82 -20.14 1.06
N SER A 137 1.79 -20.09 -0.26
CA SER A 137 2.45 -19.06 -1.05
C SER A 137 1.42 -18.20 -1.78
N TRP A 138 1.72 -16.90 -1.85
CA TRP A 138 1.00 -15.92 -2.65
C TRP A 138 1.94 -15.36 -3.69
N THR A 139 1.43 -15.05 -4.88
CA THR A 139 2.24 -14.59 -6.01
C THR A 139 1.97 -13.12 -6.34
N GLN A 140 2.91 -12.47 -7.03
CA GLN A 140 2.74 -11.12 -7.58
C GLN A 140 2.35 -10.09 -6.51
N ILE A 141 3.12 -10.05 -5.43
CA ILE A 141 2.88 -9.10 -4.34
C ILE A 141 3.41 -7.72 -4.74
N ILE A 142 2.54 -6.71 -4.64
CA ILE A 142 2.91 -5.32 -4.91
C ILE A 142 3.84 -4.83 -3.78
N PRO A 143 5.03 -4.25 -4.08
CA PRO A 143 5.89 -3.66 -3.07
C PRO A 143 5.25 -2.42 -2.43
N ASN A 144 5.85 -1.93 -1.34
CA ASN A 144 5.35 -0.79 -0.55
C ASN A 144 3.92 -1.01 -0.05
N SER A 145 3.61 -2.26 0.25
CA SER A 145 2.32 -2.69 0.77
C SER A 145 2.50 -3.38 2.12
N GLN A 146 1.40 -3.37 2.86
CA GLN A 146 1.28 -4.11 4.11
C GLN A 146 0.36 -5.30 3.90
N ILE A 147 0.85 -6.49 4.25
CA ILE A 147 0.10 -7.73 4.17
C ILE A 147 -0.26 -8.17 5.56
N VAL A 148 -1.55 -8.38 5.80
CA VAL A 148 -2.06 -9.03 7.01
C VAL A 148 -2.55 -10.42 6.63
N LEU A 149 -1.91 -11.44 7.18
CA LEU A 149 -2.18 -12.83 6.94
C LEU A 149 -2.88 -13.45 8.14
N ILE A 150 -3.98 -14.14 7.85
CA ILE A 150 -4.85 -14.80 8.83
C ILE A 150 -4.86 -16.29 8.50
N PRO A 151 -4.08 -17.13 9.22
CA PRO A 151 -4.02 -18.56 9.04
C PRO A 151 -5.16 -19.22 9.83
N ALA A 152 -6.40 -19.06 9.35
CA ALA A 152 -7.59 -19.59 9.97
C ALA A 152 -8.39 -20.45 8.96
N PRO A 153 -8.61 -21.74 9.26
CA PRO A 153 -8.02 -22.53 10.35
C PRO A 153 -6.50 -22.76 10.18
N PRO A 154 -5.72 -22.90 11.27
CA PRO A 154 -4.26 -23.07 11.18
C PRO A 154 -3.80 -24.34 10.46
N ASN A 155 -4.62 -25.40 10.48
CA ASN A 155 -4.27 -26.71 9.95
C ASN A 155 -4.58 -26.87 8.45
N ASP A 156 -5.33 -25.94 7.86
CA ASP A 156 -5.67 -25.97 6.43
C ASP A 156 -5.18 -24.68 5.74
N PRO A 157 -4.00 -24.72 5.10
CA PRO A 157 -3.46 -23.60 4.34
C PRO A 157 -4.39 -23.10 3.24
N SER A 158 -5.20 -23.98 2.64
CA SER A 158 -6.03 -23.61 1.49
C SER A 158 -6.99 -22.48 1.84
N GLU A 159 -7.49 -22.45 3.07
CA GLU A 159 -8.39 -21.44 3.60
C GLU A 159 -7.69 -20.18 4.14
N TRP A 160 -6.36 -20.17 4.29
CA TRP A 160 -5.65 -19.01 4.83
C TRP A 160 -5.86 -17.77 3.94
N ARG A 161 -6.11 -16.63 4.59
CA ARG A 161 -6.47 -15.38 3.93
C ARG A 161 -5.33 -14.39 4.06
N ALA A 162 -4.96 -13.74 2.96
CA ALA A 162 -4.06 -12.60 2.96
C ALA A 162 -4.85 -11.35 2.55
N GLN A 163 -4.73 -10.29 3.34
CA GLN A 163 -5.31 -8.99 3.05
C GLN A 163 -4.19 -8.01 2.75
N LEU A 164 -4.21 -7.45 1.56
CA LEU A 164 -3.24 -6.46 1.10
C LEU A 164 -3.79 -5.06 1.38
N PHE A 165 -3.05 -4.28 2.16
CA PHE A 165 -3.27 -2.87 2.39
C PHE A 165 -2.21 -2.10 1.63
N VAL A 166 -2.64 -1.34 0.63
CA VAL A 166 -1.77 -0.48 -0.15
C VAL A 166 -1.97 0.94 0.37
N THR A 167 -0.89 1.59 0.80
CA THR A 167 -0.95 2.99 1.19
C THR A 167 -1.18 3.82 -0.08
N PRO A 168 -2.29 4.57 -0.19
CA PRO A 168 -2.53 5.39 -1.36
C PRO A 168 -1.44 6.46 -1.44
N SER A 169 -0.63 6.41 -2.50
CA SER A 169 0.40 7.42 -2.72
C SER A 169 -0.27 8.79 -2.94
N LYS A 170 0.29 9.84 -2.33
CA LYS A 170 -0.13 11.23 -2.54
C LYS A 170 -0.09 11.63 -4.02
N VAL A 171 0.69 10.91 -4.83
CA VAL A 171 0.80 11.09 -6.27
C VAL A 171 -0.49 10.69 -6.99
N ILE A 172 -1.23 9.68 -6.51
CA ILE A 172 -2.46 9.18 -7.16
C ILE A 172 -3.48 10.30 -7.31
N LEU A 173 -3.69 11.11 -6.27
CA LEU A 173 -4.63 12.23 -6.32
C LEU A 173 -4.22 13.28 -7.35
N LYS A 174 -2.91 13.57 -7.47
CA LYS A 174 -2.38 14.49 -8.48
C LYS A 174 -2.57 13.92 -9.88
N SER A 175 -2.30 12.62 -10.08
CA SER A 175 -2.48 11.95 -11.37
C SER A 175 -3.95 11.94 -11.80
N VAL A 176 -4.88 11.69 -10.88
CA VAL A 176 -6.32 11.75 -11.17
C VAL A 176 -6.71 13.16 -11.62
N PHE A 177 -6.27 14.19 -10.90
CA PHE A 177 -6.54 15.58 -11.28
C PHE A 177 -6.01 15.91 -12.69
N VAL A 178 -4.76 15.53 -12.99
CA VAL A 178 -4.14 15.75 -14.31
C VAL A 178 -4.89 14.99 -15.40
N LEU A 179 -5.26 13.72 -15.16
CA LEU A 179 -6.01 12.91 -16.11
C LEU A 179 -7.38 13.52 -16.40
N THR A 180 -8.09 13.97 -15.37
CA THR A 180 -9.39 14.64 -15.52
C THR A 180 -9.25 15.93 -16.33
N ALA A 181 -8.21 16.73 -16.08
CA ALA A 181 -7.95 17.95 -16.86
C ALA A 181 -7.73 17.64 -18.35
N ILE A 182 -6.94 16.60 -18.66
CA ILE A 182 -6.71 16.16 -20.05
C ILE A 182 -8.01 15.71 -20.70
N ILE A 183 -8.83 14.92 -20.01
CA ILE A 183 -10.13 14.45 -20.51
C ILE A 183 -11.05 15.64 -20.83
N VAL A 184 -11.13 16.64 -19.96
CA VAL A 184 -11.95 17.85 -20.18
C VAL A 184 -11.46 18.65 -21.39
N ILE A 185 -10.15 18.79 -21.58
CA ILE A 185 -9.57 19.48 -22.75
C ILE A 185 -9.93 18.75 -24.04
N ILE A 186 -9.77 17.42 -24.07
CA ILE A 186 -10.12 16.61 -25.24
C ILE A 186 -11.60 16.75 -25.58
N ILE A 187 -12.49 16.66 -24.58
CA ILE A 187 -13.93 16.86 -24.78
C ILE A 187 -14.19 18.25 -25.36
N GLY A 188 -13.57 19.29 -24.79
CA GLY A 188 -13.69 20.67 -25.30
C GLY A 188 -13.27 20.81 -26.76
N CYS A 189 -12.13 20.23 -27.14
CA CYS A 189 -11.66 20.23 -28.54
C CYS A 189 -12.64 19.50 -29.46
N VAL A 190 -13.15 18.33 -29.07
CA VAL A 190 -14.13 17.56 -29.85
C VAL A 190 -15.43 18.35 -30.00
N THR A 191 -15.96 18.94 -28.93
CA THR A 191 -17.18 19.75 -28.99
C THR A 191 -16.99 20.99 -29.86
N TYR A 192 -15.84 21.66 -29.77
CA TYR A 192 -15.51 22.81 -30.61
C TYR A 192 -15.44 22.42 -32.10
N LEU A 193 -14.72 21.34 -32.41
CA LEU A 193 -14.63 20.80 -33.78
C LEU A 193 -16.01 20.41 -34.31
N HIS A 194 -16.84 19.76 -33.50
CA HIS A 194 -18.18 19.36 -33.90
C HIS A 194 -19.11 20.56 -34.14
N TRP A 195 -19.00 21.61 -33.34
CA TRP A 195 -19.76 22.84 -33.55
C TRP A 195 -19.30 23.56 -34.82
N LYS A 196 -17.98 23.63 -35.07
CA LYS A 196 -17.44 24.20 -36.30
C LYS A 196 -17.91 23.43 -37.53
N GLU A 197 -17.82 22.10 -37.51
CA GLU A 197 -18.30 21.26 -38.62
C GLU A 197 -19.80 21.47 -38.87
N ARG A 198 -20.60 21.57 -37.80
CA ARG A 198 -22.03 21.84 -37.93
C ARG A 198 -22.31 23.21 -38.56
N ASN A 199 -21.56 24.24 -38.19
CA ASN A 199 -21.70 25.57 -38.78
C ASN A 199 -21.29 25.56 -40.26
N ASP A 200 -20.15 24.95 -40.59
CA ASP A 200 -19.66 24.82 -41.97
C ASP A 200 -20.69 24.11 -42.87
N ARG A 201 -21.37 23.07 -42.36
CA ARG A 201 -22.48 22.40 -43.09
C ARG A 201 -23.70 23.29 -43.32
N GLN A 202 -24.06 24.17 -42.39
CA GLN A 202 -25.20 25.09 -42.56
C GLN A 202 -24.90 26.18 -43.59
N TYR A 203 -23.69 26.73 -43.58
CA TYR A 203 -23.27 27.71 -44.58
C TYR A 203 -23.30 27.14 -46.00
N ILE A 204 -22.92 25.88 -46.19
CA ILE A 204 -22.99 25.22 -47.51
C ILE A 204 -24.43 25.10 -48.01
N ILE A 205 -25.40 24.76 -47.14
CA ILE A 205 -26.82 24.60 -47.51
C ILE A 205 -27.46 25.96 -47.85
N GLU A 206 -27.14 27.03 -47.12
CA GLU A 206 -27.68 28.36 -47.39
C GLU A 206 -27.20 28.94 -48.74
N ILE A 207 -25.94 28.65 -49.12
CA ILE A 207 -25.41 28.99 -50.45
C ILE A 207 -26.15 28.21 -51.54
N ASP A 208 -26.40 26.92 -51.32
CA ASP A 208 -27.12 26.06 -52.27
C ASP A 208 -28.57 26.54 -52.47
N GLU A 209 -29.31 26.83 -51.39
CA GLU A 209 -30.68 27.39 -51.48
C GLU A 209 -30.74 28.75 -52.19
N GLN A 210 -29.81 29.68 -51.92
CA GLN A 210 -29.77 30.95 -52.66
C GLN A 210 -29.43 30.79 -54.14
N THR A 211 -28.72 29.72 -54.51
CA THR A 211 -28.35 29.44 -55.89
C THR A 211 -29.53 28.87 -56.68
N TYR A 212 -30.40 28.05 -56.07
CA TYR A 212 -31.59 27.50 -56.72
C TYR A 212 -32.79 28.47 -56.81
N VAL A 213 -32.89 29.46 -55.92
CA VAL A 213 -34.01 30.44 -55.93
C VAL A 213 -33.80 31.57 -56.97
N LYS A 214 -32.65 31.61 -57.66
CA LYS A 214 -32.31 32.64 -58.68
C LYS A 214 -32.42 32.19 -60.14
N LEU A 215 -33.14 31.11 -60.42
CA LEU A 215 -33.54 30.70 -61.78
C LEU A 215 -35.05 30.91 -61.98
#